data_AF-E9GZD2-F1
#
_entry.id   AF-E9GZD2-F1
#
_cell.length_a   1.000
_cell.length_b   1.000
_cell.length_c   1.000
_cell.angle_alpha   90.00
_cell.angle_beta   90.00
_cell.angle_gamma   90.00
#
_symmetry.space_group_name_H-M   'P 1'
#
loop_
_entity.id
_entity.type
_entity.pdbx_description
1 polymer ?
#
loop_
_entity_poly.entity_id
_entity_poly.type
_entity_poly.pdbx_seq_one_letter_code
_entity_poly.pdbx_strand_id
1 'polypeptide(L)'
;MTGLHLSSDHLPIHIKIRTEPMISTALSSTWNLKDADWTIWNDGVNRIINNSEYYTLENTEAKYLIYYNAIMEANKTSKIEISKPTDEVKREHAQPRWTVKCKKAVAQARRARNPCDPRKGGVKCQSNKDEERKREKTNN
;
A
#
# COMPACT_ATOMS: atom_id res chain seq x y z
N MET A 1 -1.61 17.45 -27.58
CA MET A 1 -1.70 17.03 -26.17
C MET A 1 -1.68 18.28 -25.30
N THR A 2 -2.68 18.50 -24.43
CA THR A 2 -2.71 19.56 -23.39
C THR A 2 -3.97 19.38 -22.53
N GLY A 3 -3.83 19.03 -21.25
CA GLY A 3 -4.93 18.84 -20.28
C GLY A 3 -5.38 20.16 -19.65
N LEU A 4 -6.63 20.20 -19.16
CA LEU A 4 -7.31 21.35 -18.56
C LEU A 4 -6.59 21.94 -17.33
N HIS A 5 -6.08 23.17 -17.45
CA HIS A 5 -5.76 24.10 -16.35
C HIS A 5 -6.38 25.46 -16.64
N LEU A 6 -7.71 25.52 -16.72
CA LEU A 6 -8.43 26.68 -17.26
C LEU A 6 -8.74 27.81 -16.27
N SER A 7 -8.05 27.91 -15.11
CA SER A 7 -8.29 29.04 -14.20
C SER A 7 -7.15 29.35 -13.21
N SER A 8 -5.95 28.84 -13.44
CA SER A 8 -4.80 29.16 -12.60
C SER A 8 -3.69 29.68 -13.50
N ASP A 9 -3.11 30.80 -13.11
CA ASP A 9 -1.87 31.37 -13.63
C ASP A 9 -0.65 30.52 -13.26
N HIS A 10 -0.83 29.43 -12.52
CA HIS A 10 0.23 28.49 -12.16
C HIS A 10 0.02 27.11 -12.79
N LEU A 11 1.11 26.56 -13.32
CA LEU A 11 1.15 25.20 -13.83
C LEU A 11 1.35 24.23 -12.64
N PRO A 12 0.57 23.15 -12.54
CA PRO A 12 0.84 22.16 -11.51
C PRO A 12 2.12 21.40 -11.84
N ILE A 13 2.96 21.26 -10.82
CA ILE A 13 4.16 20.45 -10.88
C ILE A 13 3.79 19.05 -10.39
N HIS A 14 4.06 18.04 -11.21
CA HIS A 14 3.84 16.64 -10.83
C HIS A 14 5.18 15.94 -10.62
N ILE A 15 5.59 15.76 -9.37
CA ILE A 15 6.82 15.05 -9.00
C ILE A 15 6.47 13.58 -8.74
N LYS A 16 7.08 12.67 -9.51
CA LYS A 16 6.97 11.23 -9.26
C LYS A 16 8.10 10.80 -8.34
N ILE A 17 7.77 10.50 -7.10
CA ILE A 17 8.73 9.96 -6.13
C ILE A 17 8.48 8.45 -6.04
N ARG A 18 9.55 7.64 -6.11
CA ARG A 18 9.50 6.21 -5.82
C ARG A 18 9.64 6.02 -4.32
N THR A 19 8.58 6.29 -3.58
CA THR A 19 8.50 5.99 -2.15
C THR A 19 7.45 4.95 -1.93
N GLU A 20 7.80 3.89 -1.21
CA GLU A 20 6.82 2.98 -0.65
C GLU A 20 6.14 3.70 0.52
N PRO A 21 4.81 3.87 0.50
CA PRO A 21 4.11 4.45 1.63
C PRO A 21 4.25 3.51 2.82
N MET A 22 5.03 3.91 3.82
CA MET A 22 5.01 3.25 5.12
C MET A 22 3.69 3.58 5.81
N ILE A 23 2.87 2.57 6.03
CA ILE A 23 1.67 2.69 6.87
C ILE A 23 2.18 2.86 8.30
N SER A 24 2.18 4.10 8.78
CA SER A 24 2.38 4.37 10.20
C SER A 24 1.09 4.00 10.93
N THR A 25 1.05 2.82 11.53
CA THR A 25 -0.06 2.44 12.42
C THR A 25 0.14 3.16 13.74
N ALA A 26 -0.89 3.88 14.19
CA ALA A 26 -0.83 4.67 15.43
C ALA A 26 -0.57 3.81 16.68
N LEU A 27 -0.83 2.50 16.60
CA LEU A 27 -0.51 1.54 17.63
C LEU A 27 0.84 0.89 17.32
N SER A 28 1.74 0.94 18.31
CA SER A 28 2.99 0.18 18.29
C SER A 28 2.67 -1.31 18.16
N SER A 29 3.50 -2.02 17.40
CA SER A 29 3.40 -3.47 17.30
C SER A 29 3.52 -4.10 18.68
N THR A 30 2.44 -4.67 19.20
CA THR A 30 2.44 -5.37 20.48
C THR A 30 2.76 -6.85 20.31
N TRP A 31 3.27 -7.51 21.34
CA TRP A 31 3.40 -8.96 21.32
C TRP A 31 2.04 -9.61 21.60
N ASN A 32 1.63 -10.56 20.75
CA ASN A 32 0.49 -11.41 20.99
C ASN A 32 0.95 -12.64 21.79
N LEU A 33 0.47 -12.74 23.02
CA LEU A 33 0.83 -13.81 23.96
C LEU A 33 -0.33 -14.80 24.21
N LYS A 34 -1.44 -14.68 23.46
CA LYS A 34 -2.69 -15.42 23.75
C LYS A 34 -2.50 -16.93 23.72
N ASP A 35 -1.71 -17.42 22.77
CA ASP A 35 -1.47 -18.85 22.55
C ASP A 35 -0.02 -19.24 22.87
N ALA A 36 0.63 -18.45 23.72
CA ALA A 36 2.04 -18.63 24.07
C ALA A 36 2.27 -19.93 24.85
N ASP A 37 3.18 -20.76 24.37
CA ASP A 37 3.66 -21.94 25.09
C ASP A 37 4.92 -21.60 25.89
N TRP A 38 4.72 -21.25 27.16
CA TRP A 38 5.81 -20.83 28.06
C TRP A 38 6.77 -21.96 28.41
N THR A 39 6.34 -23.22 28.32
CA THR A 39 7.22 -24.36 28.58
C THR A 39 8.20 -24.51 27.43
N ILE A 40 7.71 -24.54 26.19
CA ILE A 40 8.56 -24.56 24.99
C ILE A 40 9.46 -23.32 24.93
N TRP A 41 8.92 -22.16 25.29
CA TRP A 41 9.69 -20.92 25.35
C TRP A 41 10.87 -21.02 26.33
N ASN A 42 10.61 -21.41 27.57
CA ASN A 42 11.64 -21.54 28.60
C ASN A 42 12.71 -22.57 28.21
N ASP A 43 12.30 -23.73 27.70
CA ASP A 43 13.23 -24.75 27.23
C ASP A 43 14.09 -24.25 26.06
N GLY A 44 13.48 -23.50 25.14
CA GLY A 44 14.16 -22.87 24.01
C GLY A 44 15.23 -21.85 24.45
N VAL A 45 14.86 -20.94 25.36
CA VAL A 45 15.79 -19.93 25.91
C VAL A 45 16.94 -20.61 26.64
N ASN A 46 16.64 -21.52 27.56
CA ASN A 46 17.65 -22.23 28.34
C ASN A 46 18.60 -23.04 27.45
N ARG A 47 18.07 -23.72 26.43
CA ARG A 47 18.89 -24.47 25.48
C ARG A 47 19.88 -23.57 24.75
N ILE A 48 19.46 -22.41 24.28
CA ILE A 48 20.34 -21.49 23.53
C ILE A 48 21.40 -20.89 24.46
N ILE A 49 21.00 -20.47 25.67
CA ILE A 49 21.93 -19.91 26.66
C ILE A 49 22.96 -20.96 27.08
N ASN A 50 22.52 -22.17 27.45
CA ASN A 50 23.41 -23.23 27.92
C ASN A 50 24.35 -23.77 26.83
N ASN A 51 23.96 -23.70 25.57
CA ASN A 51 24.79 -24.11 24.43
C ASN A 51 25.68 -22.98 23.89
N SER A 52 25.73 -21.85 24.58
CA SER A 52 26.52 -20.69 24.21
C SER A 52 27.56 -20.35 25.28
N GLU A 53 28.45 -19.41 24.97
CA GLU A 53 29.44 -18.90 25.92
C GLU A 53 28.85 -17.87 26.91
N TYR A 54 27.53 -17.77 27.04
CA TYR A 54 26.87 -16.75 27.85
C TYR A 54 27.42 -16.60 29.27
N TYR A 55 27.69 -17.72 29.96
CA TYR A 55 28.19 -17.71 31.33
C TYR A 55 29.69 -17.44 31.42
N THR A 56 30.46 -17.80 30.39
CA THR A 56 31.93 -17.72 30.36
C THR A 56 32.46 -16.43 29.76
N LEU A 57 31.66 -15.76 28.93
CA LEU A 57 32.04 -14.48 28.33
C LEU A 57 32.18 -13.39 29.41
N GLU A 58 33.09 -12.44 29.24
CA GLU A 58 33.14 -11.23 30.09
C GLU A 58 32.48 -10.02 29.43
N ASN A 59 32.41 -10.01 28.09
CA ASN A 59 31.83 -8.91 27.34
C ASN A 59 30.30 -8.85 27.50
N THR A 60 29.82 -7.80 28.15
CA THR A 60 28.40 -7.56 28.43
C THR A 60 27.55 -7.38 27.16
N GLU A 61 28.06 -6.72 26.13
CA GLU A 61 27.34 -6.50 24.87
C GLU A 61 27.08 -7.84 24.17
N ALA A 62 28.11 -8.68 24.09
CA ALA A 62 27.97 -9.99 23.48
C ALA A 62 27.07 -10.93 24.30
N LYS A 63 27.07 -10.85 25.65
CA LYS A 63 26.06 -11.54 26.47
C LYS A 63 24.65 -11.09 26.17
N TYR A 64 24.45 -9.77 26.06
CA TYR A 64 23.16 -9.21 25.71
C TYR A 64 22.68 -9.72 24.35
N LEU A 65 23.55 -9.74 23.34
CA LEU A 65 23.21 -10.26 22.01
C LEU A 65 22.82 -11.74 22.05
N ILE A 66 23.54 -12.57 22.81
CA ILE A 66 23.18 -13.98 22.99
C ILE A 66 21.80 -14.11 23.64
N TYR A 67 21.55 -13.38 24.72
CA TYR A 67 20.26 -13.42 25.42
C TYR A 67 19.11 -12.90 24.55
N TYR A 68 19.32 -11.80 23.85
CA TYR A 68 18.36 -11.23 22.91
C TYR A 68 18.01 -12.23 21.81
N ASN A 69 19.02 -12.85 21.19
CA ASN A 69 18.81 -13.86 20.16
C ASN A 69 18.08 -15.09 20.72
N ALA A 70 18.39 -15.52 21.95
CA ALA A 70 17.69 -16.60 22.61
C ALA A 70 16.19 -16.32 22.76
N ILE A 71 15.83 -15.10 23.20
CA ILE A 71 14.42 -14.67 23.30
C ILE A 71 13.75 -14.67 21.93
N MET A 72 14.39 -14.06 20.92
CA MET A 72 13.80 -13.92 19.59
C MET A 72 13.56 -15.28 18.91
N GLU A 73 14.48 -16.24 19.06
CA GLU A 73 14.31 -17.60 18.55
C GLU A 73 13.27 -18.41 19.35
N ALA A 74 13.25 -18.26 20.67
CA ALA A 74 12.25 -18.91 21.52
C ALA A 74 10.84 -18.39 21.19
N ASN A 75 10.66 -17.09 20.93
CA ASN A 75 9.37 -16.51 20.54
C ASN A 75 8.81 -17.15 19.26
N LYS A 76 9.66 -17.39 18.25
CA LYS A 76 9.25 -18.03 16.98
C LYS A 76 8.66 -19.43 17.17
N THR A 77 9.21 -20.20 18.11
CA THR A 77 8.83 -21.61 18.34
C THR A 77 7.68 -21.78 19.33
N SER A 78 7.41 -20.77 20.15
CA SER A 78 6.42 -20.78 21.24
C SER A 78 5.12 -20.04 20.91
N LYS A 79 4.87 -19.75 19.62
CA LYS A 79 3.68 -19.02 19.13
C LYS A 79 3.52 -17.60 19.71
N ILE A 80 4.62 -16.99 20.15
CA ILE A 80 4.66 -15.59 20.53
C ILE A 80 4.91 -14.77 19.26
N GLU A 81 3.85 -14.19 18.71
CA GLU A 81 3.90 -13.46 17.45
C GLU A 81 3.75 -11.95 17.68
N ILE A 82 4.34 -11.16 16.78
CA ILE A 82 4.06 -9.72 16.75
C ILE A 82 2.63 -9.54 16.22
N SER A 83 1.78 -8.87 17.01
CA SER A 83 0.42 -8.56 16.61
C SER A 83 0.46 -7.74 15.32
N LYS A 84 -0.07 -8.28 14.24
CA LYS A 84 -0.31 -7.48 13.03
C LYS A 84 -1.36 -6.43 13.40
N PRO A 85 -1.18 -5.16 13.03
CA PRO A 85 -2.21 -4.16 13.22
C PRO A 85 -3.47 -4.65 12.51
N THR A 86 -4.52 -4.92 13.29
CA THR A 86 -5.80 -5.46 12.84
C THR A 86 -6.70 -4.41 12.21
N ASP A 87 -6.31 -3.14 12.27
CA ASP A 87 -7.09 -2.08 11.67
C ASP A 87 -6.97 -2.19 10.15
N GLU A 88 -8.06 -2.66 9.52
CA GLU A 88 -8.32 -2.38 8.11
C GLU A 88 -8.02 -0.90 7.88
N VAL A 89 -7.04 -0.62 7.02
CA VAL A 89 -6.75 0.75 6.59
C VAL A 89 -8.04 1.31 6.03
N LYS A 90 -8.75 2.12 6.82
CA LYS A 90 -9.96 2.79 6.38
C LYS A 90 -9.53 3.63 5.19
N ARG A 91 -10.09 3.33 4.01
CA ARG A 91 -9.85 4.13 2.81
C ARG A 91 -10.11 5.58 3.17
N GLU A 92 -9.16 6.45 2.84
CA GLU A 92 -9.33 7.88 3.04
C GLU A 92 -10.69 8.33 2.52
N HIS A 93 -11.36 9.20 3.28
CA HIS A 93 -12.59 9.83 2.82
C HIS A 93 -12.34 10.45 1.45
N ALA A 94 -13.32 10.28 0.54
CA ALA A 94 -13.23 10.84 -0.80
C ALA A 94 -12.93 12.35 -0.72
N GLN A 95 -11.70 12.71 -1.11
CA GLN A 95 -11.22 14.09 -1.10
C GLN A 95 -12.24 15.00 -1.83
N PRO A 96 -12.51 16.23 -1.35
CA PRO A 96 -13.56 17.11 -1.87
C PRO A 96 -13.47 17.41 -3.38
N ARG A 97 -12.30 17.16 -3.98
CA ARG A 97 -12.05 17.27 -5.43
C ARG A 97 -12.71 16.16 -6.27
N TRP A 98 -13.29 15.13 -5.64
CA TRP A 98 -13.97 14.00 -6.30
C TRP A 98 -15.47 13.94 -6.00
N THR A 99 -16.08 15.08 -5.62
CA THR A 99 -17.53 15.16 -5.45
C THR A 99 -18.26 14.80 -6.74
N VAL A 100 -19.53 14.41 -6.61
CA VAL A 100 -20.41 14.11 -7.76
C VAL A 100 -20.44 15.28 -8.76
N LYS A 101 -20.37 16.52 -8.26
CA LYS A 101 -20.29 17.73 -9.10
C LYS A 101 -18.99 17.77 -9.91
N CYS A 102 -17.83 17.54 -9.29
CA CYS A 102 -16.55 17.48 -10.00
C CYS A 102 -16.52 16.37 -11.06
N LYS A 103 -17.05 15.18 -10.75
CA LYS A 103 -17.15 14.08 -11.72
C LYS A 103 -18.02 14.45 -12.93
N LYS A 104 -19.16 15.11 -12.70
CA LYS A 104 -20.05 15.61 -13.77
C LYS A 104 -19.35 16.66 -14.64
N ALA A 105 -18.66 17.62 -14.03
CA ALA A 105 -17.93 18.66 -14.76
C ALA A 105 -16.80 18.07 -15.62
N VAL A 106 -16.03 17.12 -15.10
CA VAL A 106 -14.98 16.41 -15.86
C VAL A 106 -15.58 15.60 -17.01
N ALA A 107 -16.71 14.92 -16.79
CA ALA A 107 -17.40 14.20 -17.85
C ALA A 107 -17.84 15.16 -18.96
N GLN A 108 -18.49 16.28 -18.62
CA GLN A 108 -18.91 17.30 -19.59
C GLN A 108 -17.74 17.89 -20.36
N ALA A 109 -16.63 18.23 -19.69
CA ALA A 109 -15.42 18.72 -20.34
C ALA A 109 -14.83 17.68 -21.31
N ARG A 110 -14.86 16.39 -20.97
CA ARG A 110 -14.42 15.30 -21.88
C ARG A 110 -15.33 15.18 -23.10
N ARG A 111 -16.65 15.32 -22.93
CA ARG A 111 -17.61 15.33 -24.05
C ARG A 111 -17.37 16.52 -24.97
N ALA A 112 -17.20 17.72 -24.42
CA ALA A 112 -16.97 18.92 -25.20
C ALA A 112 -15.63 18.88 -25.97
N ARG A 113 -14.59 18.29 -25.36
CA ARG A 113 -13.27 18.17 -25.98
C ARG A 113 -13.23 17.12 -27.09
N ASN A 114 -13.99 16.04 -26.95
CA ASN A 114 -14.07 14.97 -27.95
C ASN A 114 -15.53 14.77 -28.37
N PRO A 115 -16.14 15.77 -29.03
CA PRO A 115 -17.57 15.77 -29.32
C PRO A 115 -17.98 14.59 -30.20
N CYS A 116 -17.02 14.05 -30.95
CA CYS A 116 -17.17 12.93 -31.86
C CYS A 116 -16.31 11.72 -31.45
N ASP A 117 -16.10 11.42 -30.17
CA ASP A 117 -15.50 10.13 -29.77
C ASP A 117 -16.40 9.42 -28.76
N PRO A 118 -17.21 8.42 -29.18
CA PRO A 118 -18.17 7.75 -28.32
C PRO A 118 -17.49 7.01 -27.15
N ARG A 119 -16.26 6.53 -27.34
CA ARG A 119 -15.49 5.82 -26.30
C ARG A 119 -15.05 6.77 -25.18
N LYS A 120 -14.99 8.07 -25.47
CA LYS A 120 -14.66 9.13 -24.50
C LYS A 120 -15.87 9.96 -24.08
N GLY A 121 -17.09 9.50 -24.41
CA GLY A 121 -18.35 10.10 -24.01
C GLY A 121 -18.91 11.15 -24.99
N GLY A 122 -18.30 11.32 -26.16
CA GLY A 122 -18.82 12.13 -27.25
C GLY A 122 -20.05 11.53 -27.94
N VAL A 123 -20.70 12.31 -28.80
CA VAL A 123 -21.87 11.91 -29.58
C VAL A 123 -21.40 11.18 -30.87
N LYS A 124 -22.19 10.25 -31.41
CA LYS A 124 -21.89 9.60 -32.70
C LYS A 124 -22.07 10.59 -33.86
N CYS A 125 -21.01 11.31 -34.20
CA CYS A 125 -20.96 12.19 -35.38
C CYS A 125 -20.86 11.38 -36.69
N GLN A 126 -21.20 12.02 -37.80
CA GLN A 126 -21.16 11.40 -39.14
C GLN A 126 -19.76 10.88 -39.50
N SER A 127 -18.71 11.62 -39.16
CA SER A 127 -17.30 11.22 -39.32
C SER A 127 -16.98 9.85 -38.69
N ASN A 128 -17.58 9.56 -37.53
CA ASN A 128 -17.34 8.28 -36.84
C ASN A 128 -18.11 7.14 -37.48
N LYS A 129 -19.32 7.43 -38.00
CA LYS A 129 -20.10 6.44 -38.74
C LYS A 129 -19.38 6.05 -40.02
N ASP A 130 -18.71 7.01 -40.66
CA ASP A 130 -17.92 6.77 -41.87
C ASP A 130 -16.63 6.01 -41.56
N GLU A 131 -15.95 6.29 -40.44
CA GLU A 131 -14.82 5.49 -39.95
C GLU A 131 -15.22 4.07 -39.54
N GLU A 132 -16.36 3.90 -38.87
CA GLU A 132 -16.90 2.60 -38.44
C GLU A 132 -17.25 1.74 -39.67
N ARG A 133 -17.92 2.32 -40.68
CA ARG A 133 -18.16 1.68 -42.00
C ARG A 133 -16.87 1.30 -42.74
N LYS A 134 -15.83 2.14 -42.67
CA LYS A 134 -14.53 1.84 -43.31
C LYS A 134 -13.85 0.64 -42.64
N ARG A 135 -13.92 0.55 -41.30
CA ARG A 135 -13.40 -0.60 -40.54
C ARG A 135 -14.16 -1.89 -40.83
N GLU A 136 -15.48 -1.82 -40.94
CA GLU A 136 -16.31 -2.97 -41.33
C GLU A 136 -15.97 -3.47 -42.75
N LYS A 137 -15.68 -2.56 -43.68
CA LYS A 137 -15.22 -2.92 -45.04
C LYS A 137 -13.80 -3.46 -45.13
N THR A 138 -12.96 -3.25 -44.11
CA THR A 138 -11.57 -3.77 -44.09
C THR A 138 -11.46 -5.11 -43.36
N ASN A 139 -12.51 -5.51 -42.63
CA ASN A 139 -12.58 -6.78 -41.90
C ASN A 139 -13.43 -7.84 -42.62
N ASN A 140 -13.90 -7.55 -43.83
CA ASN A 140 -14.50 -8.47 -44.80
C ASN A 140 -13.57 -8.59 -46.00
#